data_AF-A0A2R6S455-F1
#
_entry.id   AF-A0A2R6S455-F1
#
_cell.length_a   1.000
_cell.length_b   1.000
_cell.length_c   1.000
_cell.angle_alpha   90.00
_cell.angle_beta   90.00
_cell.angle_gamma   90.00
#
_symmetry.space_group_name_H-M   'P 1'
#
loop_
_entity.id
_entity.type
_entity.pdbx_description
1 polymer ?
#
loop_
_entity_poly.entity_id
_entity_poly.type
_entity_poly.pdbx_seq_one_letter_code
_entity_poly.pdbx_strand_id
1 'polypeptide(L)'
;MPNRKLPSLPSSVFSSAHIDNPTLHQGRTRTVPHVEGQYAAYVYVPVRLPRASSVDATLRKILAKARDIEPIIHPISHGLDAPVDEETEIELHISLTRPIFLRAHQREEFKSALRSIAKAHTQYVWFNLQLAKDSHLKLRYSRLDDN
;
A
#
# COMPACT_ATOMS: atom_id res chain seq x y z
N MET A 1 41.71 22.40 -29.14
CA MET A 1 41.63 21.36 -28.09
C MET A 1 40.83 20.19 -28.65
N PRO A 2 41.42 18.99 -28.84
CA PRO A 2 40.68 17.86 -29.38
C PRO A 2 39.65 17.37 -28.36
N ASN A 3 38.39 17.20 -28.80
CA ASN A 3 37.29 16.80 -27.95
C ASN A 3 37.43 15.30 -27.61
N ARG A 4 38.01 15.00 -26.45
CA ARG A 4 38.22 13.62 -26.00
C ARG A 4 36.88 13.01 -25.63
N LYS A 5 36.34 12.18 -26.52
CA LYS A 5 35.11 11.42 -26.26
C LYS A 5 35.33 10.53 -25.04
N LEU A 6 34.41 10.61 -24.08
CA LEU A 6 34.41 9.74 -22.91
C LEU A 6 34.32 8.26 -23.37
N PRO A 7 35.00 7.33 -22.67
CA PRO A 7 34.90 5.91 -22.98
C PRO A 7 33.46 5.41 -22.81
N SER A 8 33.02 4.53 -23.70
CA SER A 8 31.71 3.88 -23.60
C SER A 8 31.64 3.02 -22.34
N LEU A 9 30.54 3.13 -21.60
CA LEU A 9 30.27 2.28 -20.43
C LEU A 9 30.13 0.82 -20.89
N PRO A 10 30.71 -0.15 -20.14
CA PRO A 10 30.59 -1.57 -20.48
C PRO A 10 29.14 -2.04 -20.35
N SER A 11 28.75 -3.00 -21.20
CA SER A 11 27.40 -3.56 -21.23
C SER A 11 26.94 -4.14 -19.88
N SER A 12 27.88 -4.57 -19.04
CA SER A 12 27.64 -5.06 -17.68
C SER A 12 27.10 -4.01 -16.70
N VAL A 13 27.15 -2.71 -17.04
CA VAL A 13 26.58 -1.63 -16.23
C VAL A 13 25.08 -1.47 -16.51
N PHE A 14 24.60 -1.95 -17.66
CA PHE A 14 23.19 -1.88 -18.01
C PHE A 14 22.50 -3.16 -17.53
N SER A 15 21.73 -3.04 -16.44
CA SER A 15 20.78 -4.07 -16.03
C SER A 15 19.73 -4.26 -17.13
N SER A 16 19.38 -5.52 -17.45
CA SER A 16 18.26 -5.80 -18.37
C SER A 16 16.99 -5.13 -17.85
N ALA A 17 16.28 -4.40 -18.72
CA ALA A 17 15.04 -3.73 -18.35
C ALA A 17 14.08 -4.72 -17.66
N HIS A 18 13.60 -4.37 -16.47
CA HIS A 18 12.66 -5.20 -15.71
C HIS A 18 11.34 -5.31 -16.50
N ILE A 19 10.92 -6.53 -16.80
CA ILE A 19 9.64 -6.80 -17.47
C ILE A 19 8.58 -7.01 -16.37
N ASP A 20 7.67 -6.05 -16.21
CA ASP A 20 6.52 -6.18 -15.30
C ASP A 20 5.57 -7.26 -15.88
N ASN A 21 5.62 -8.49 -15.34
CA ASN A 21 4.76 -9.60 -15.75
C ASN A 21 3.44 -9.60 -14.93
N PRO A 22 2.27 -9.33 -15.54
CA PRO A 22 0.99 -9.27 -14.83
C PRO A 22 0.61 -10.57 -14.12
N THR A 23 1.09 -11.74 -14.58
CA THR A 23 0.76 -13.02 -13.94
C THR A 23 1.41 -13.17 -12.57
N LEU A 24 2.52 -12.47 -12.30
CA LEU A 24 3.13 -12.36 -10.97
C LEU A 24 2.39 -11.41 -10.03
N HIS A 25 1.36 -10.72 -10.54
CA HIS A 25 0.62 -9.68 -9.83
C HIS A 25 -0.88 -9.95 -9.83
N GLN A 26 -1.29 -11.22 -9.88
CA GLN A 26 -2.71 -11.62 -9.88
C GLN A 26 -3.51 -10.94 -11.00
N GLY A 27 -2.88 -10.80 -12.18
CA GLY A 27 -3.48 -10.12 -13.34
C GLY A 27 -3.46 -8.59 -13.25
N ARG A 28 -2.94 -7.99 -12.18
CA ARG A 28 -2.86 -6.54 -12.04
C ARG A 28 -1.72 -5.99 -12.90
N THR A 29 -2.06 -5.07 -13.79
CA THR A 29 -1.07 -4.23 -14.48
C THR A 29 -0.73 -3.03 -13.59
N ARG A 30 0.57 -2.78 -13.40
CA ARG A 30 1.04 -1.63 -12.62
C ARG A 30 0.79 -0.35 -13.43
N THR A 31 0.17 0.64 -12.80
CA THR A 31 -0.03 1.96 -13.41
C THR A 31 1.25 2.78 -13.47
N VAL A 32 2.20 2.49 -12.58
CA VAL A 32 3.55 3.08 -12.59
C VAL A 32 4.54 1.93 -12.73
N PRO A 33 5.35 1.92 -13.82
CA PRO A 33 6.32 0.87 -14.04
C PRO A 33 7.40 0.89 -12.95
N HIS A 34 8.00 -0.26 -12.67
CA HIS A 34 9.15 -0.29 -11.77
C HIS A 34 10.32 0.50 -12.37
N VAL A 35 10.88 1.42 -11.58
CA VAL A 35 12.13 2.12 -11.91
C VAL A 35 13.17 1.74 -10.87
N GLU A 36 14.31 1.24 -11.33
CA GLU A 36 15.41 0.87 -10.43
C GLU A 36 15.85 2.08 -9.58
N GLY A 37 16.07 1.84 -8.28
CA GLY A 37 16.41 2.89 -7.31
C GLY A 37 15.26 3.85 -6.94
N GLN A 38 14.04 3.59 -7.41
CA GLN A 38 12.82 4.29 -7.00
C GLN A 38 12.00 3.43 -6.03
N TYR A 39 11.54 4.04 -4.93
CA TYR A 39 10.82 3.38 -3.85
C TYR A 39 9.45 4.03 -3.69
N ALA A 40 8.39 3.25 -3.88
CA ALA A 40 7.05 3.70 -3.55
C ALA A 40 6.90 3.78 -2.02
N ALA A 41 6.46 4.94 -1.55
CA ALA A 41 6.18 5.22 -0.14
C ALA A 41 4.81 5.88 -0.02
N TYR A 42 4.16 5.72 1.13
CA TYR A 42 2.95 6.45 1.49
C TYR A 42 2.87 6.53 3.01
N VAL A 43 2.15 7.52 3.51
CA VAL A 43 1.93 7.69 4.94
C VAL A 43 0.55 7.14 5.28
N TYR A 44 0.46 6.40 6.37
CA TYR A 44 -0.79 5.81 6.84
C TYR A 44 -0.84 5.75 8.36
N VAL A 45 -2.04 5.58 8.90
CA VAL A 45 -2.29 5.24 10.31
C VAL A 45 -2.66 3.76 10.39
N PRO A 46 -1.93 2.94 11.16
CA PRO A 46 -2.32 1.55 11.39
C PRO A 46 -3.57 1.49 12.27
N VAL A 47 -4.48 0.58 11.93
CA VAL A 47 -5.70 0.29 12.68
C VAL A 47 -5.66 -1.18 13.06
N ARG A 48 -5.40 -1.45 14.34
CA ARG A 48 -5.38 -2.81 14.90
C ARG A 48 -6.74 -3.12 15.49
N LEU A 49 -7.35 -4.21 15.02
CA LEU A 49 -8.65 -4.66 15.46
C LEU A 49 -8.51 -5.99 16.20
N PRO A 50 -9.00 -6.11 17.44
CA PRO A 50 -9.06 -7.38 18.13
C PRO A 50 -9.90 -8.39 17.34
N ARG A 51 -9.48 -9.65 17.33
CA ARG A 51 -10.31 -10.75 16.83
C ARG A 51 -11.59 -10.89 17.62
N ALA A 52 -12.63 -11.39 16.94
CA ALA A 52 -13.96 -11.57 17.48
C ALA A 52 -14.62 -10.26 17.99
N SER A 53 -14.06 -9.09 17.66
CA SER A 53 -14.74 -7.82 17.86
C SER A 53 -15.96 -7.71 16.93
N SER A 54 -16.92 -6.85 17.30
CA SER A 54 -18.09 -6.58 16.45
C SER A 54 -17.70 -6.04 15.06
N VAL A 55 -16.58 -5.30 14.99
CA VAL A 55 -16.03 -4.79 13.73
C VAL A 55 -15.44 -5.92 12.88
N ASP A 56 -14.62 -6.81 13.46
CA ASP A 56 -14.09 -8.00 12.76
C ASP A 56 -15.22 -8.87 12.19
N ALA A 57 -16.22 -9.19 13.02
CA ALA A 57 -17.39 -9.98 12.60
C ALA A 57 -18.16 -9.29 11.45
N THR A 58 -18.26 -7.96 11.47
CA THR A 58 -18.93 -7.19 10.40
C THR A 58 -18.11 -7.22 9.12
N LEU A 59 -16.79 -7.01 9.20
CA LEU A 59 -15.89 -7.05 8.04
C LEU A 59 -15.89 -8.43 7.37
N ARG A 60 -15.84 -9.51 8.16
CA ARG A 60 -15.94 -10.88 7.64
C ARG A 60 -17.27 -11.15 6.93
N LYS A 61 -18.38 -10.66 7.49
CA LYS A 61 -19.71 -10.76 6.83
C LYS A 61 -19.76 -9.97 5.52
N ILE A 62 -19.18 -8.77 5.48
CA ILE A 62 -19.11 -7.97 4.26
C ILE A 62 -18.26 -8.68 3.20
N LEU A 63 -17.10 -9.23 3.60
CA LEU A 63 -16.22 -9.96 2.69
C LEU A 63 -16.90 -11.22 2.13
N ALA A 64 -17.59 -11.99 2.96
CA ALA A 64 -18.34 -13.16 2.51
C ALA A 64 -19.41 -12.78 1.46
N LYS A 65 -20.23 -11.76 1.75
CA LYS A 65 -21.21 -11.25 0.79
C LYS A 65 -20.59 -10.71 -0.50
N ALA A 66 -19.43 -10.06 -0.39
CA ALA A 66 -18.72 -9.55 -1.56
C ALA A 66 -18.25 -10.71 -2.44
N ARG A 67 -17.77 -11.80 -1.85
CA ARG A 67 -17.36 -13.03 -2.56
C ARG A 67 -18.52 -13.79 -3.20
N ASP A 68 -19.70 -13.76 -2.57
CA ASP A 68 -20.91 -14.33 -3.18
C ASP A 68 -21.26 -13.62 -4.51
N ILE A 69 -20.91 -12.33 -4.62
CA ILE A 69 -21.13 -11.52 -5.84
C ILE A 69 -19.95 -11.66 -6.80
N GLU A 70 -18.72 -11.59 -6.29
CA GLU A 70 -17.50 -11.63 -7.08
C GLU A 70 -16.43 -12.52 -6.39
N PRO A 71 -16.30 -13.79 -6.81
CA PRO A 71 -15.43 -14.76 -6.16
C PRO A 71 -13.95 -14.38 -6.13
N ILE A 72 -13.48 -13.51 -7.05
CA ILE A 72 -12.08 -13.07 -7.10
C ILE A 72 -11.72 -12.02 -6.04
N ILE A 73 -12.68 -11.59 -5.21
CA ILE A 73 -12.40 -10.64 -4.13
C ILE A 73 -11.50 -11.28 -3.06
N HIS A 74 -10.32 -10.69 -2.92
CA HIS A 74 -9.36 -10.98 -1.86
C HIS A 74 -9.37 -9.86 -0.81
N PRO A 75 -9.25 -10.17 0.49
CA PRO A 75 -9.14 -9.16 1.52
C PRO A 75 -7.82 -8.40 1.43
N ILE A 76 -7.86 -7.16 1.91
CA ILE A 76 -6.68 -6.28 1.95
C ILE A 76 -5.73 -6.66 3.10
N SER A 77 -6.26 -7.25 4.18
CA SER A 77 -5.47 -7.70 5.32
C SER A 77 -5.38 -9.23 5.34
N HIS A 78 -4.17 -9.74 5.49
CA HIS A 78 -3.88 -11.17 5.56
C HIS A 78 -4.70 -11.89 6.64
N GLY A 79 -5.05 -11.19 7.72
CA GLY A 79 -5.83 -11.80 8.78
C GLY A 79 -7.31 -12.02 8.44
N LEU A 80 -7.92 -11.27 7.53
CA LEU A 80 -9.37 -11.43 7.31
C LEU A 80 -9.75 -12.83 6.77
N ASP A 81 -8.82 -13.50 6.10
CA ASP A 81 -8.98 -14.88 5.62
C ASP A 81 -8.43 -15.95 6.56
N ALA A 82 -7.57 -15.56 7.52
CA ALA A 82 -7.02 -16.52 8.47
C ALA A 82 -8.12 -17.09 9.39
N PRO A 83 -8.03 -18.38 9.77
CA PRO A 83 -8.82 -18.95 10.85
C PRO A 83 -8.68 -18.09 12.10
N VAL A 84 -9.77 -17.97 12.87
CA VAL A 84 -9.80 -17.12 14.08
C VAL A 84 -8.74 -17.54 15.11
N ASP A 85 -8.30 -18.79 15.06
CA ASP A 85 -7.38 -19.40 16.04
C ASP A 85 -5.89 -19.11 15.79
N GLU A 86 -5.52 -18.51 14.64
CA GLU A 86 -4.11 -18.30 14.26
C GLU A 86 -3.57 -16.90 14.59
N GLU A 87 -4.43 -15.90 14.75
CA GLU A 87 -4.03 -14.51 14.95
C GLU A 87 -4.87 -13.83 16.03
N THR A 88 -4.23 -13.02 16.87
CA THR A 88 -4.92 -12.29 17.94
C THR A 88 -5.55 -10.98 17.48
N GLU A 89 -5.05 -10.38 16.39
CA GLU A 89 -5.49 -9.09 15.86
C GLU A 89 -5.41 -9.03 14.33
N ILE A 90 -6.24 -8.18 13.73
CA ILE A 90 -6.17 -7.81 12.31
C ILE A 90 -5.54 -6.43 12.20
N GLU A 91 -4.52 -6.29 11.36
CA GLU A 91 -4.00 -4.97 10.98
C GLU A 91 -4.65 -4.47 9.68
N LEU A 92 -5.27 -3.29 9.77
CA LEU A 92 -5.74 -2.48 8.66
C LEU A 92 -4.98 -1.15 8.66
N HIS A 93 -5.21 -0.32 7.65
CA HIS A 93 -4.64 1.03 7.64
C HIS A 93 -5.57 2.06 7.01
N ILE A 94 -5.39 3.32 7.43
CA ILE A 94 -5.96 4.50 6.80
C ILE A 94 -4.84 5.26 6.11
N SER A 95 -4.85 5.31 4.78
CA SER A 95 -3.89 6.10 4.03
C SER A 95 -4.12 7.59 4.27
N LEU A 96 -3.05 8.31 4.63
CA LEU A 96 -3.03 9.77 4.77
C LEU A 96 -2.52 10.46 3.50
N THR A 97 -1.74 9.75 2.69
CA THR A 97 -1.22 10.25 1.41
C THR A 97 -1.49 9.27 0.28
N ARG A 98 -1.47 9.78 -0.95
CA ARG A 98 -1.26 8.93 -2.13
C ARG A 98 0.17 8.37 -2.14
N PRO A 99 0.45 7.31 -2.92
CA PRO A 99 1.83 6.88 -3.16
C PRO A 99 2.70 8.02 -3.70
N ILE A 100 3.85 8.19 -3.09
CA ILE A 100 4.94 9.06 -3.54
C ILE A 100 6.15 8.18 -3.87
N PHE A 101 6.99 8.64 -4.78
CA PHE A 101 8.13 7.86 -5.24
C PHE A 101 9.44 8.52 -4.82
N LEU A 102 10.14 7.88 -3.90
CA LEU A 102 11.39 8.35 -3.32
C LEU A 102 12.58 7.73 -4.04
N ARG A 103 13.66 8.48 -4.20
CA ARG A 103 14.97 7.90 -4.53
C ARG A 103 15.62 7.31 -3.29
N ALA A 104 16.57 6.38 -3.48
CA ALA A 104 17.29 5.73 -2.39
C ALA A 104 17.80 6.71 -1.32
N HIS A 105 18.40 7.82 -1.75
CA HIS A 105 18.97 8.84 -0.85
C HIS A 105 17.91 9.62 -0.06
N GLN A 106 16.66 9.68 -0.53
CA GLN A 106 15.58 10.46 0.10
C GLN A 106 14.86 9.69 1.21
N ARG A 107 15.08 8.36 1.31
CA ARG A 107 14.30 7.48 2.20
C ARG A 107 14.47 7.84 3.67
N GLU A 108 15.70 8.06 4.11
CA GLU A 108 15.98 8.34 5.53
C GLU A 108 15.62 9.78 5.91
N GLU A 109 15.85 10.74 5.02
CA GLU A 109 15.40 12.12 5.22
C GLU A 109 13.87 12.19 5.35
N PHE A 110 13.14 11.51 4.47
CA PHE A 110 11.67 11.45 4.53
C PHE A 110 11.16 10.85 5.84
N LYS A 111 11.74 9.73 6.30
CA LYS A 111 11.39 9.12 7.59
C LYS A 111 11.68 10.05 8.76
N SER A 112 12.83 10.72 8.74
CA SER A 112 13.24 11.66 9.79
C SER A 112 12.27 12.84 9.87
N ALA A 113 11.93 13.44 8.73
CA ALA A 113 10.96 14.53 8.65
C ALA A 113 9.59 14.13 9.22
N LEU A 114 9.07 12.95 8.82
CA LEU A 114 7.80 12.44 9.36
C LEU A 114 7.84 12.23 10.88
N ARG A 115 8.93 11.66 11.41
CA ARG A 115 9.09 11.48 12.86
C ARG A 115 9.15 12.81 13.60
N SER A 116 9.83 13.80 13.04
CA SER A 116 9.90 15.15 13.62
C SER A 116 8.55 15.83 13.66
N ILE A 117 7.77 15.74 12.57
CA ILE A 117 6.39 16.26 12.51
C ILE A 117 5.51 15.54 13.55
N ALA A 118 5.54 14.21 13.57
CA ALA A 118 4.75 13.42 14.52
C ALA A 118 5.09 13.74 15.98
N LYS A 119 6.38 13.97 16.30
CA LYS A 119 6.82 14.39 17.64
C LYS A 119 6.42 15.82 17.98
N ALA A 120 6.42 16.74 17.02
CA ALA A 120 6.00 18.12 17.23
C ALA A 120 4.49 18.21 17.53
N HIS A 121 3.69 17.31 16.96
CA HIS A 121 2.29 17.14 17.29
C HIS A 121 2.11 16.23 18.53
N THR A 122 2.54 16.71 19.71
CA THR A 122 2.52 15.98 21.00
C THR A 122 1.14 15.80 21.63
N GLN A 123 0.11 16.48 21.11
CA GLN A 123 -1.26 16.24 21.54
C GLN A 123 -1.82 15.08 20.71
N TYR A 124 -1.60 13.85 21.20
CA TYR A 124 -2.38 12.70 20.77
C TYR A 124 -3.83 12.94 21.15
N VAL A 125 -4.56 13.67 20.30
CA VAL A 125 -6.01 13.78 20.42
C VAL A 125 -6.55 12.43 19.99
N TRP A 126 -7.03 11.66 20.96
CA TRP A 126 -7.84 10.48 20.67
C TRP A 126 -8.98 10.92 19.75
N PHE A 127 -9.00 10.39 18.53
CA PHE A 127 -10.12 10.59 17.63
C PHE A 127 -10.88 9.28 17.52
N ASN A 128 -12.21 9.38 17.58
CA ASN A 128 -13.07 8.23 17.34
C ASN A 128 -13.21 8.05 15.84
N LEU A 129 -12.72 6.92 15.33
CA LEU A 129 -13.04 6.48 13.98
C LEU A 129 -14.39 5.76 14.02
N GLN A 130 -15.37 6.28 13.29
CA GLN A 130 -16.66 5.62 13.10
C GLN A 130 -16.86 5.27 11.63
N LEU A 131 -17.29 4.03 11.38
CA LEU A 131 -17.81 3.64 10.08
C LEU A 131 -19.32 3.95 10.10
N ALA A 132 -19.79 4.80 9.20
CA ALA A 132 -21.19 5.21 9.20
C ALA A 132 -22.11 4.01 8.90
N LYS A 133 -23.17 3.88 9.69
CA LYS A 133 -24.10 2.74 9.68
C LYS A 133 -24.88 2.62 8.36
N ASP A 134 -25.12 3.76 7.71
CA ASP A 134 -25.83 3.86 6.42
C ASP A 134 -24.88 4.04 5.23
N SER A 135 -23.59 3.70 5.42
CA SER A 135 -22.62 3.76 4.33
C SER A 135 -22.90 2.65 3.32
N HIS A 136 -23.23 3.02 2.08
CA HIS A 136 -23.06 2.10 0.96
C HIS A 136 -21.59 1.68 0.86
N LEU A 137 -21.34 0.39 0.63
CA LEU A 137 -20.00 -0.10 0.29
C LEU A 137 -19.52 0.66 -0.95
N LYS A 138 -18.41 1.41 -0.81
CA LYS A 138 -17.81 2.13 -1.93
C LYS A 138 -16.60 1.37 -2.41
N LEU A 139 -16.63 0.97 -3.68
CA LEU A 139 -15.46 0.50 -4.39
C LEU A 139 -14.53 1.69 -4.63
N ARG A 140 -13.29 1.58 -4.16
CA ARG A 140 -12.22 2.54 -4.47
C ARG A 140 -11.19 1.87 -5.34
N TYR A 141 -11.04 2.40 -6.55
CA TYR A 141 -10.00 1.97 -7.48
C TYR A 141 -8.70 2.69 -7.16
N SER A 142 -7.57 1.99 -7.27
CA SER A 142 -6.22 2.57 -7.09
C SER A 142 -5.76 3.42 -8.30
N ARG A 143 -6.71 3.93 -9.10
CA ARG A 143 -6.59 4.48 -10.47
C ARG A 143 -6.51 3.39 -11.53
N LEU A 144 -7.55 3.32 -12.37
CA LEU A 144 -7.46 2.94 -13.77
C LEU A 144 -7.81 4.25 -14.48
N ASP A 145 -6.83 4.91 -15.09
CA ASP A 145 -7.20 5.85 -16.15
C ASP A 145 -7.39 4.96 -17.38
N ASP A 146 -8.59 5.03 -17.93
CA ASP A 146 -8.96 4.37 -19.17
C ASP A 146 -8.01 4.82 -20.29
N ASN A 147 -7.53 3.86 -21.07
CA ASN A 147 -7.23 4.07 -22.48
C ASN A 147 -8.01 3.05 -23.29
#